data_AF-A0A4S4E5D7-F1
#
_entry.id   AF-A0A4S4E5D7-F1
#
_cell.length_a   1.000
_cell.length_b   1.000
_cell.length_c   1.000
_cell.angle_alpha   90.00
_cell.angle_beta   90.00
_cell.angle_gamma   90.00
#
_symmetry.space_group_name_H-M   'P 1'
#
loop_
_entity.id
_entity.type
_entity.pdbx_description
1 polymer ?
#
loop_
_entity_poly.entity_id
_entity_poly.type
_entity_poly.pdbx_seq_one_letter_code
_entity_poly.pdbx_strand_id
1 'polypeptide(L)'
;MDPAVLDKIIERLIEVRSTKPGKLVQLSESEIKQLCVASRDIFIQQPNLLELEAPIKICEVAAFVFRSAATNSSCSFTVASSSLLLLFSDIHGQYSDLLRLFEYGGFPPQSNYLFLGDYVDRGKQSLETICLLLAYKIRYPENFFLLRGNHECASINRIYGFFDECKRRFNVKIWKSFTDCFNCLPVAALIDDRILCMHGGLSPDLTNLDLIRNLPRPTPVPDTGLLCDLLWSDPGRDVKGWGMNDRGVSFTFGPDRVSEFLTKHDLDLICRAHQVVEDGYEFFAERQLVTIFSAPNYCGDIHGQYSDLLRLFEYGGFPPQSNYLFLGDYVDRGKQSLETICLLLAYKIRYPENFFLLRGNHECASINRIYGFFDECKRRFNVKIWKSFTDCFNCLPVAALIDDRILCMHGGLSPDLTNLDLIRNLPRPTPVPDTGLLCDLLWSDPGRDVKGWGMNDRGVSFTFGPDRVSEFLTKHDLDLICRAHQVVEDGYEFFAERQLVTIFSAPNYCGEFDNAGAMMSVDENLMCSFQILKPAEKKTKFMMSAKT
;
A
#
# COMPACT_ATOMS: atom_id res chain seq x y z
N MET A 1 4.28 -24.26 -25.53
CA MET A 1 5.20 -23.14 -25.91
C MET A 1 6.62 -23.68 -25.94
N ASP A 2 7.48 -23.18 -26.82
CA ASP A 2 8.89 -23.57 -26.83
C ASP A 2 9.57 -23.12 -25.52
N PRO A 3 10.21 -24.02 -24.75
CA PRO A 3 10.84 -23.68 -23.47
C PRO A 3 11.91 -22.58 -23.58
N ALA A 4 12.71 -22.57 -24.65
CA ALA A 4 13.76 -21.57 -24.82
C ALA A 4 13.19 -20.17 -25.11
N VAL A 5 12.02 -20.09 -25.75
CA VAL A 5 11.29 -18.82 -25.93
C VAL A 5 10.71 -18.36 -24.59
N LEU A 6 10.16 -19.28 -23.81
CA LEU A 6 9.62 -18.99 -22.48
C LEU A 6 10.70 -18.47 -21.52
N ASP A 7 11.85 -19.12 -21.46
CA ASP A 7 12.97 -18.71 -20.60
C ASP A 7 13.45 -17.29 -20.96
N LYS A 8 13.57 -16.97 -22.26
CA LYS A 8 13.91 -15.60 -22.72
C LYS A 8 12.87 -14.54 -22.39
N ILE A 9 11.60 -14.92 -22.30
CA ILE A 9 10.53 -14.01 -21.85
C ILE A 9 10.69 -13.74 -20.36
N ILE A 10 10.87 -14.80 -19.57
CA ILE A 10 11.09 -14.71 -18.12
C ILE A 10 12.32 -13.86 -17.81
N GLU A 11 13.45 -14.11 -18.48
CA GLU A 11 14.69 -13.33 -18.31
C GLU A 11 14.46 -11.84 -18.54
N ARG A 12 13.83 -11.44 -19.66
CA ARG A 12 13.53 -10.03 -19.95
C ARG A 12 12.58 -9.39 -18.94
N LEU A 13 11.59 -10.15 -18.48
CA LEU A 13 10.64 -9.70 -17.46
C LEU A 13 11.36 -9.46 -16.13
N ILE A 14 12.26 -10.35 -15.71
CA ILE A 14 12.99 -10.21 -14.44
C ILE A 14 14.12 -9.18 -14.52
N GLU A 15 14.79 -9.02 -15.67
CA GLU A 15 15.96 -8.15 -15.83
C GLU A 15 15.69 -6.69 -15.39
N VAL A 16 14.45 -6.23 -15.54
CA VAL A 16 14.07 -4.87 -15.12
C VAL A 16 14.01 -4.66 -13.61
N ARG A 17 14.15 -5.72 -12.78
CA ARG A 17 14.24 -5.59 -11.31
C ARG A 17 15.40 -4.72 -10.85
N SER A 18 16.51 -4.72 -11.60
CA SER A 18 17.69 -3.90 -11.32
C SER A 18 17.59 -2.50 -11.93
N THR A 19 16.41 -2.14 -12.44
CA THR A 19 16.16 -0.86 -13.11
C THR A 19 15.08 -0.08 -12.36
N LYS A 20 14.87 1.19 -12.73
CA LYS A 20 13.85 2.02 -12.09
C LYS A 20 12.45 1.41 -12.27
N PRO A 21 11.61 1.38 -11.22
CA PRO A 21 10.19 1.03 -11.34
C PRO A 21 9.50 1.77 -12.48
N GLY A 22 8.54 1.12 -13.14
CA GLY A 22 7.87 1.68 -14.32
C GLY A 22 8.56 1.42 -15.66
N LYS A 23 9.77 0.82 -15.68
CA LYS A 23 10.42 0.41 -16.94
C LYS A 23 9.57 -0.67 -17.63
N LEU A 24 9.10 -0.37 -18.83
CA LEU A 24 8.32 -1.29 -19.64
C LEU A 24 9.22 -2.41 -20.19
N VAL A 25 8.67 -3.63 -20.23
CA VAL A 25 9.33 -4.79 -20.83
C VAL A 25 8.85 -4.95 -22.26
N GLN A 26 9.79 -5.14 -23.19
CA GLN A 26 9.47 -5.29 -24.61
C GLN A 26 9.17 -6.76 -24.92
N LEU A 27 7.87 -7.09 -24.95
CA LEU A 27 7.34 -8.35 -25.47
C LEU A 27 6.65 -8.10 -26.81
N SER A 28 6.74 -9.05 -27.73
CA SER A 28 6.02 -9.02 -29.00
C SER A 28 4.57 -9.50 -28.83
N GLU A 29 3.69 -9.08 -29.75
CA GLU A 29 2.30 -9.55 -29.79
C GLU A 29 2.21 -11.08 -29.90
N SER A 30 3.15 -11.71 -30.63
CA SER A 30 3.21 -13.17 -30.77
C SER A 30 3.54 -13.86 -29.45
N GLU A 31 4.53 -13.35 -28.72
CA GLU A 31 4.94 -13.89 -27.41
C GLU A 31 3.79 -13.82 -26.40
N ILE A 32 3.10 -12.68 -26.31
CA ILE A 32 1.96 -12.51 -25.40
C ILE A 32 0.82 -13.49 -25.75
N LYS A 33 0.51 -13.66 -27.04
CA LYS A 33 -0.51 -14.63 -27.47
C LYS A 33 -0.10 -16.06 -27.14
N GLN A 34 1.17 -16.41 -27.30
CA GLN A 34 1.67 -17.74 -26.95
C GLN A 34 1.58 -17.99 -25.44
N LEU A 35 1.90 -16.99 -24.59
CA LEU A 35 1.69 -17.08 -23.15
C LEU A 35 0.21 -17.33 -22.80
N CYS A 36 -0.70 -16.57 -23.40
CA CYS A 36 -2.15 -16.74 -23.16
C CYS A 36 -2.62 -18.14 -23.55
N VAL A 37 -2.27 -18.62 -24.74
CA VAL A 37 -2.70 -19.94 -25.24
C VAL A 37 -2.11 -21.06 -24.39
N ALA A 38 -0.81 -21.04 -24.12
CA ALA A 38 -0.15 -22.10 -23.35
C ALA A 38 -0.64 -22.15 -21.90
N SER A 39 -0.86 -21.00 -21.26
CA SER A 39 -1.40 -20.95 -19.89
C SER A 39 -2.84 -21.43 -19.84
N ARG A 40 -3.67 -20.99 -20.81
CA ARG A 40 -5.07 -21.44 -20.94
C ARG A 40 -5.16 -22.97 -21.03
N ASP A 41 -4.31 -23.59 -21.83
CA ASP A 41 -4.32 -25.05 -22.00
C ASP A 41 -3.95 -25.77 -20.69
N ILE A 42 -3.03 -25.21 -19.88
CA ILE A 42 -2.71 -25.71 -18.53
C ILE A 42 -3.89 -25.52 -17.59
N PHE A 43 -4.51 -24.33 -17.57
CA PHE A 43 -5.63 -24.07 -16.68
C PHE A 43 -6.82 -24.99 -16.96
N ILE A 44 -7.15 -25.26 -18.24
CA ILE A 44 -8.23 -26.19 -18.61
C ILE A 44 -7.96 -27.62 -18.11
N GLN A 45 -6.70 -28.04 -18.07
CA GLN A 45 -6.33 -29.37 -17.57
C GLN A 45 -6.41 -29.47 -16.04
N GLN A 46 -6.19 -28.36 -15.32
CA GLN A 46 -6.34 -28.29 -13.87
C GLN A 46 -7.81 -28.11 -13.48
N PRO A 47 -8.26 -28.59 -12.31
CA PRO A 47 -9.65 -28.42 -11.85
C PRO A 47 -9.98 -26.97 -11.46
N ASN A 48 -11.27 -26.64 -11.34
CA ASN A 48 -11.71 -25.33 -10.82
C ASN A 48 -11.40 -25.13 -9.34
N LEU A 49 -11.44 -26.22 -8.57
CA LEU A 49 -11.00 -26.31 -7.19
C LEU A 49 -9.66 -27.04 -7.21
N LEU A 50 -8.56 -26.31 -7.12
CA LEU A 50 -7.22 -26.88 -7.03
C LEU A 50 -7.07 -27.61 -5.69
N GLU A 51 -6.36 -28.73 -5.66
CA GLU A 51 -6.04 -29.45 -4.42
C GLU A 51 -4.52 -29.35 -4.21
N LEU A 52 -4.11 -28.71 -3.12
CA LEU A 52 -2.72 -28.30 -2.85
C LEU A 52 -2.25 -28.83 -1.49
N GLU A 53 -0.94 -28.96 -1.30
CA GLU A 53 -0.33 -29.49 -0.06
C GLU A 53 0.38 -28.39 0.76
N ALA A 54 0.35 -28.47 2.09
CA ALA A 54 1.10 -27.59 3.01
C ALA A 54 2.56 -28.07 3.25
N PRO A 55 3.42 -27.34 4.01
CA PRO A 55 3.18 -26.16 4.87
C PRO A 55 2.89 -24.88 4.10
N ILE A 56 2.08 -23.98 4.69
CA ILE A 56 1.71 -22.69 4.11
C ILE A 56 2.37 -21.55 4.89
N LYS A 57 2.89 -20.57 4.17
CA LYS A 57 3.20 -19.24 4.70
C LYS A 57 2.36 -18.20 3.96
N ILE A 58 1.47 -17.55 4.70
CA ILE A 58 0.75 -16.37 4.20
C ILE A 58 1.77 -15.23 4.17
N CYS A 59 2.01 -14.65 3.00
CA CYS A 59 3.03 -13.62 2.83
C CYS A 59 2.37 -12.25 2.66
N GLU A 60 2.63 -11.36 3.61
CA GLU A 60 2.24 -9.96 3.58
C GLU A 60 3.08 -9.19 2.54
N VAL A 61 2.46 -8.32 1.73
CA VAL A 61 3.21 -7.41 0.84
C VAL A 61 3.71 -6.18 1.60
N ALA A 62 3.01 -5.77 2.67
CA ALA A 62 3.37 -4.60 3.47
C ALA A 62 4.53 -4.87 4.45
N ALA A 63 4.56 -6.01 5.16
CA ALA A 63 5.59 -6.25 6.17
C ALA A 63 6.91 -6.84 5.64
N PHE A 64 6.93 -7.46 4.45
CA PHE A 64 8.09 -8.23 4.01
C PHE A 64 9.02 -7.52 3.03
N VAL A 65 8.59 -6.42 2.40
CA VAL A 65 9.50 -5.59 1.58
C VAL A 65 10.53 -4.84 2.46
N PHE A 66 10.35 -4.77 3.79
CA PHE A 66 11.15 -3.90 4.67
C PHE A 66 11.86 -4.54 5.88
N ARG A 67 11.80 -5.86 6.13
CA ARG A 67 12.51 -6.46 7.27
C ARG A 67 13.93 -6.91 6.93
N SER A 68 14.92 -6.02 7.09
CA SER A 68 16.28 -6.46 7.40
C SER A 68 16.39 -6.74 8.90
N ALA A 69 16.64 -8.01 9.24
CA ALA A 69 17.03 -8.54 10.54
C ALA A 69 15.97 -8.58 11.66
N ALA A 70 15.63 -9.82 12.04
CA ALA A 70 15.23 -10.29 13.36
C ALA A 70 13.92 -9.74 13.97
N THR A 71 12.78 -10.30 13.53
CA THR A 71 11.70 -10.78 14.43
C THR A 71 10.73 -11.64 13.61
N ASN A 72 10.55 -12.90 14.03
CA ASN A 72 9.68 -13.90 13.42
C ASN A 72 8.20 -13.65 13.79
N SER A 73 7.55 -12.72 13.10
CA SER A 73 6.09 -12.66 13.08
C SER A 73 5.62 -12.91 11.65
N SER A 74 5.70 -14.17 11.22
CA SER A 74 4.94 -14.69 10.09
C SER A 74 3.79 -15.51 10.65
N CYS A 75 2.57 -15.34 10.16
CA CYS A 75 1.52 -16.33 10.41
C CYS A 75 1.89 -17.61 9.63
N SER A 76 2.47 -18.58 10.33
CA SER A 76 2.88 -19.87 9.77
C SER A 76 1.99 -20.96 10.34
N PHE A 77 1.29 -21.66 9.46
CA PHE A 77 0.61 -22.91 9.81
C PHE A 77 1.61 -24.03 9.52
N THR A 78 2.21 -24.60 10.56
CA THR A 78 3.22 -25.66 10.41
C THR A 78 2.56 -27.02 10.42
N VAL A 79 2.56 -27.68 9.25
CA VAL A 79 2.38 -29.13 9.13
C VAL A 79 3.57 -29.67 8.32
N ALA A 80 4.08 -30.84 8.72
CA ALA A 80 5.39 -31.35 8.32
C ALA A 80 5.45 -31.73 6.83
N SER A 81 5.93 -30.82 5.98
CA SER A 81 6.31 -31.11 4.59
C SER A 81 7.47 -30.20 4.14
N SER A 82 8.21 -30.64 3.12
CA SER A 82 9.51 -30.12 2.71
C SER A 82 9.47 -28.92 1.74
N SER A 83 8.29 -28.51 1.25
CA SER A 83 8.15 -27.37 0.31
C SER A 83 7.08 -26.39 0.77
N LEU A 84 7.46 -25.13 0.98
CA LEU A 84 6.60 -24.06 1.50
C LEU A 84 5.73 -23.44 0.39
N LEU A 85 4.41 -23.36 0.61
CA LEU A 85 3.46 -22.66 -0.26
C LEU A 85 3.26 -21.21 0.22
N LEU A 86 3.62 -20.25 -0.63
CA LEU A 86 3.47 -18.82 -0.38
C LEU A 86 2.18 -18.29 -0.99
N LEU A 87 1.39 -17.59 -0.18
CA LEU A 87 0.07 -17.10 -0.59
C LEU A 87 0.07 -15.58 -0.73
N PHE A 88 -0.36 -15.08 -1.90
CA PHE A 88 -0.39 -13.65 -2.24
C PHE A 88 -1.75 -13.26 -2.81
N SER A 89 -2.11 -11.98 -2.71
CA SER A 89 -3.36 -11.45 -3.24
C SER A 89 -3.15 -10.28 -4.21
N ASP A 90 -4.21 -9.52 -4.46
CA ASP A 90 -4.35 -8.36 -5.34
C ASP A 90 -3.02 -7.67 -5.66
N ILE A 91 -2.59 -7.75 -6.92
CA ILE A 91 -1.37 -7.10 -7.42
C ILE A 91 -1.71 -5.88 -8.26
N HIS A 92 -2.86 -5.88 -8.96
CA HIS A 92 -3.38 -4.75 -9.72
C HIS A 92 -2.33 -4.04 -10.58
N GLY A 93 -1.53 -4.80 -11.34
CA GLY A 93 -0.52 -4.23 -12.24
C GLY A 93 0.64 -3.49 -11.55
N GLN A 94 0.87 -3.71 -10.26
CA GLN A 94 2.04 -3.23 -9.50
C GLN A 94 3.26 -4.14 -9.73
N TYR A 95 3.79 -4.08 -10.95
CA TYR A 95 4.81 -5.03 -11.41
C TYR A 95 6.11 -5.03 -10.59
N SER A 96 6.57 -3.86 -10.15
CA SER A 96 7.78 -3.76 -9.33
C SER A 96 7.59 -4.38 -7.95
N ASP A 97 6.39 -4.32 -7.38
CA ASP A 97 6.09 -4.95 -6.10
C ASP A 97 6.04 -6.46 -6.28
N LEU A 98 5.41 -6.97 -7.34
CA LEU A 98 5.47 -8.39 -7.70
C LEU A 98 6.92 -8.93 -7.79
N LEU A 99 7.83 -8.18 -8.42
CA LEU A 99 9.24 -8.59 -8.50
C LEU A 99 9.91 -8.65 -7.12
N ARG A 100 9.61 -7.69 -6.23
CA ARG A 100 10.09 -7.71 -4.84
C ARG A 100 9.55 -8.90 -4.05
N LEU A 101 8.29 -9.29 -4.29
CA LEU A 101 7.70 -10.49 -3.66
C LEU A 101 8.45 -11.76 -4.06
N PHE A 102 8.91 -11.86 -5.31
CA PHE A 102 9.75 -12.98 -5.73
C PHE A 102 11.18 -12.90 -5.22
N GLU A 103 11.77 -11.70 -5.10
CA GLU A 103 13.08 -11.53 -4.47
C GLU A 103 13.08 -12.02 -3.02
N TYR A 104 11.99 -11.79 -2.29
CA TYR A 104 11.85 -12.21 -0.90
C TYR A 104 11.44 -13.69 -0.76
N GLY A 105 10.37 -14.09 -1.44
CA GLY A 105 9.83 -15.45 -1.37
C GLY A 105 10.71 -16.49 -2.09
N GLY A 106 11.65 -16.05 -2.91
CA GLY A 106 12.47 -16.89 -3.77
C GLY A 106 11.82 -17.14 -5.12
N PHE A 107 12.43 -16.64 -6.19
CA PHE A 107 11.92 -16.80 -7.55
C PHE A 107 11.61 -18.29 -7.85
N PRO A 108 10.48 -18.61 -8.50
CA PRO A 108 10.16 -19.97 -8.89
C PRO A 108 11.33 -20.65 -9.64
N PRO A 109 11.70 -21.90 -9.30
CA PRO A 109 10.95 -22.85 -8.47
C PRO A 109 11.40 -22.91 -7.01
N GLN A 110 12.08 -21.88 -6.48
CA GLN A 110 12.62 -21.91 -5.11
C GLN A 110 11.51 -22.06 -4.05
N SER A 111 10.33 -21.52 -4.33
CA SER A 111 9.12 -21.63 -3.50
C SER A 111 7.90 -21.95 -4.35
N ASN A 112 6.88 -22.52 -3.73
CA ASN A 112 5.57 -22.70 -4.34
C ASN A 112 4.73 -21.44 -4.12
N TYR A 113 3.85 -21.08 -5.05
CA TYR A 113 3.06 -19.85 -5.00
C TYR A 113 1.60 -20.10 -5.31
N LEU A 114 0.69 -19.48 -4.55
CA LEU A 114 -0.74 -19.36 -4.86
C LEU A 114 -1.13 -17.88 -4.84
N PHE A 115 -1.61 -17.35 -5.97
CA PHE A 115 -2.16 -16.00 -6.04
C PHE A 115 -3.69 -16.03 -6.10
N LEU A 116 -4.35 -15.23 -5.25
CA LEU A 116 -5.80 -15.27 -5.07
C LEU A 116 -6.63 -14.54 -6.15
N GLY A 117 -6.00 -13.70 -6.98
CA GLY A 117 -6.69 -12.99 -8.06
C GLY A 117 -6.22 -11.54 -8.19
N ASP A 118 -6.91 -10.78 -9.04
CA ASP A 118 -6.75 -9.34 -9.24
C ASP A 118 -5.32 -8.93 -9.61
N TYR A 119 -4.88 -9.47 -10.75
CA TYR A 119 -3.54 -9.27 -11.30
C TYR A 119 -3.44 -7.98 -12.11
N VAL A 120 -4.54 -7.60 -12.75
CA VAL A 120 -4.61 -6.49 -13.70
C VAL A 120 -5.50 -5.35 -13.20
N ASP A 121 -5.56 -4.27 -13.98
CA ASP A 121 -6.26 -3.02 -13.67
C ASP A 121 -5.64 -2.20 -12.55
N ARG A 122 -6.09 -0.94 -12.43
CA ARG A 122 -5.71 0.08 -11.44
C ARG A 122 -4.25 0.53 -11.51
N GLY A 123 -3.27 -0.38 -11.60
CA GLY A 123 -1.85 -0.07 -11.75
C GLY A 123 -1.40 0.11 -13.19
N LYS A 124 -0.12 0.49 -13.35
CA LYS A 124 0.44 1.00 -14.62
C LYS A 124 1.09 -0.07 -15.50
N GLN A 125 1.35 -1.26 -14.96
CA GLN A 125 2.11 -2.35 -15.60
C GLN A 125 1.38 -3.69 -15.47
N SER A 126 0.08 -3.69 -15.80
CA SER A 126 -0.75 -4.91 -15.76
C SER A 126 -0.24 -5.95 -16.76
N LEU A 127 0.23 -5.51 -17.94
CA LEU A 127 0.77 -6.42 -18.95
C LEU A 127 2.01 -7.17 -18.47
N GLU A 128 2.99 -6.48 -17.88
CA GLU A 128 4.18 -7.12 -17.33
C GLU A 128 3.82 -8.09 -16.20
N THR A 129 2.94 -7.64 -15.28
CA THR A 129 2.46 -8.43 -14.14
C THR A 129 1.86 -9.74 -14.61
N ILE A 130 0.83 -9.70 -15.46
CA ILE A 130 0.17 -10.91 -15.91
C ILE A 130 1.07 -11.77 -16.81
N CYS A 131 1.91 -11.17 -17.67
CA CYS A 131 2.82 -11.94 -18.51
C CYS A 131 3.83 -12.73 -17.68
N LEU A 132 4.35 -12.16 -16.58
CA LEU A 132 5.28 -12.87 -15.70
C LEU A 132 4.58 -14.00 -14.94
N LEU A 133 3.39 -13.75 -14.39
CA LEU A 133 2.60 -14.77 -13.70
C LEU A 133 2.25 -15.94 -14.63
N LEU A 134 1.79 -15.66 -15.86
CA LEU A 134 1.52 -16.68 -16.86
C LEU A 134 2.78 -17.43 -17.30
N ALA A 135 3.91 -16.74 -17.47
CA ALA A 135 5.16 -17.38 -17.83
C ALA A 135 5.63 -18.37 -16.75
N TYR A 136 5.53 -17.99 -15.46
CA TYR A 136 5.82 -18.91 -14.37
C TYR A 136 4.82 -20.06 -14.28
N LYS A 137 3.53 -19.81 -14.53
CA LYS A 137 2.54 -20.88 -14.59
C LYS A 137 2.89 -21.92 -15.65
N ILE A 138 3.33 -21.48 -16.84
CA ILE A 138 3.77 -22.39 -17.90
C ILE A 138 5.02 -23.15 -17.49
N ARG A 139 5.98 -22.47 -16.84
CA ARG A 139 7.27 -23.05 -16.50
C ARG A 139 7.19 -24.05 -15.34
N TYR A 140 6.31 -23.79 -14.37
CA TYR A 140 6.18 -24.52 -13.11
C TYR A 140 4.70 -24.79 -12.77
N PRO A 141 3.96 -25.55 -13.60
CA PRO A 141 2.51 -25.70 -13.47
C PRO A 141 2.05 -26.36 -12.17
N GLU A 142 2.91 -27.18 -11.55
CA GLU A 142 2.67 -27.90 -10.29
C GLU A 142 3.16 -27.15 -9.04
N ASN A 143 3.78 -25.98 -9.21
CA ASN A 143 4.36 -25.20 -8.11
C ASN A 143 3.88 -23.74 -8.10
N PHE A 144 3.22 -23.28 -9.16
CA PHE A 144 2.77 -21.91 -9.33
C PHE A 144 1.30 -21.90 -9.72
N PHE A 145 0.45 -21.32 -8.88
CA PHE A 145 -1.01 -21.40 -8.97
C PHE A 145 -1.63 -20.00 -8.98
N LEU A 146 -2.63 -19.83 -9.84
CA LEU A 146 -3.31 -18.56 -10.08
C LEU A 146 -4.81 -18.81 -10.02
N LEU A 147 -5.51 -18.16 -9.08
CA LEU A 147 -6.97 -18.14 -9.01
C LEU A 147 -7.55 -16.94 -9.76
N ARG A 148 -8.85 -16.97 -10.01
CA ARG A 148 -9.53 -15.90 -10.72
C ARG A 148 -10.01 -14.82 -9.75
N GLY A 149 -9.56 -13.58 -9.95
CA GLY A 149 -10.15 -12.40 -9.33
C GLY A 149 -11.29 -11.80 -10.14
N ASN A 150 -11.99 -10.82 -9.56
CA ASN A 150 -13.08 -10.12 -10.26
C ASN A 150 -12.57 -9.21 -11.39
N HIS A 151 -11.31 -8.78 -11.33
CA HIS A 151 -10.65 -8.02 -12.40
C HIS A 151 -10.16 -8.91 -13.56
N GLU A 152 -10.07 -10.23 -13.38
CA GLU A 152 -9.91 -11.20 -14.49
C GLU A 152 -11.25 -11.49 -15.21
N CYS A 153 -12.05 -10.44 -15.38
CA CYS A 153 -13.31 -10.42 -16.11
C CYS A 153 -13.35 -9.27 -17.12
N ALA A 154 -13.81 -9.56 -18.34
CA ALA A 154 -13.85 -8.60 -19.44
C ALA A 154 -14.73 -7.37 -19.16
N SER A 155 -15.80 -7.48 -18.38
CA SER A 155 -16.65 -6.32 -18.06
C SER A 155 -15.91 -5.33 -17.16
N ILE A 156 -15.12 -5.83 -16.21
CA ILE A 156 -14.39 -5.04 -15.22
C ILE A 156 -13.11 -4.46 -15.82
N ASN A 157 -12.26 -5.30 -16.40
CA ASN A 157 -10.97 -4.84 -16.91
C ASN A 157 -11.04 -4.06 -18.22
N ARG A 158 -12.25 -3.97 -18.80
CA ARG A 158 -12.57 -3.00 -19.83
C ARG A 158 -12.63 -1.56 -19.31
N ILE A 159 -12.95 -1.37 -18.04
CA ILE A 159 -13.23 -0.08 -17.43
C ILE A 159 -12.07 0.39 -16.56
N TYR A 160 -11.40 -0.53 -15.85
CA TYR A 160 -10.46 -0.17 -14.78
C TYR A 160 -8.96 -0.17 -15.17
N GLY A 161 -8.65 -0.30 -16.47
CA GLY A 161 -7.35 0.10 -17.04
C GLY A 161 -6.69 -0.90 -17.97
N PHE A 162 -6.91 -2.20 -17.82
CA PHE A 162 -6.17 -3.22 -18.57
C PHE A 162 -6.51 -3.21 -20.07
N PHE A 163 -7.77 -3.02 -20.44
CA PHE A 163 -8.18 -2.86 -21.83
C PHE A 163 -7.48 -1.68 -22.50
N ASP A 164 -7.42 -0.54 -21.81
CA ASP A 164 -6.75 0.66 -22.30
C ASP A 164 -5.24 0.44 -22.40
N GLU A 165 -4.63 -0.27 -21.44
CA GLU A 165 -3.23 -0.64 -21.49
C GLU A 165 -2.91 -1.52 -22.72
N CYS A 166 -3.69 -2.59 -22.94
CA CYS A 166 -3.58 -3.48 -24.08
C CYS A 166 -3.78 -2.74 -25.40
N LYS A 167 -4.82 -1.90 -25.50
CA LYS A 167 -5.14 -1.12 -26.70
C LYS A 167 -4.04 -0.11 -27.02
N ARG A 168 -3.50 0.56 -25.99
CA ARG A 168 -2.46 1.59 -26.13
C ARG A 168 -1.12 1.01 -26.53
N ARG A 169 -0.72 -0.12 -25.95
CA ARG A 169 0.61 -0.73 -26.17
C ARG A 169 0.64 -1.72 -27.33
N PHE A 170 -0.49 -2.35 -27.61
CA PHE A 170 -0.64 -3.35 -28.66
C PHE A 170 -1.90 -3.08 -29.46
N ASN A 171 -2.95 -3.87 -29.23
CA ASN A 171 -4.24 -3.75 -29.88
C ASN A 171 -5.32 -4.50 -29.08
N VAL A 172 -6.58 -4.34 -29.49
CA VAL A 172 -7.74 -4.98 -28.85
C VAL A 172 -7.70 -6.52 -28.94
N LYS A 173 -6.99 -7.11 -29.91
CA LYS A 173 -6.89 -8.57 -30.03
C LYS A 173 -6.03 -9.17 -28.92
N ILE A 174 -5.03 -8.44 -28.42
CA ILE A 174 -4.27 -8.84 -27.22
C ILE A 174 -5.18 -8.91 -26.00
N TRP A 175 -5.97 -7.87 -25.75
CA TRP A 175 -6.95 -7.89 -24.66
C TRP A 175 -7.92 -9.07 -24.77
N LYS A 176 -8.44 -9.36 -25.97
CA LYS A 176 -9.29 -10.55 -26.19
C LYS A 176 -8.57 -11.87 -25.89
N SER A 177 -7.29 -11.97 -26.23
CA SER A 177 -6.48 -13.17 -25.93
C SER A 177 -6.32 -13.38 -24.43
N PHE A 178 -6.16 -12.29 -23.66
CA PHE A 178 -6.17 -12.36 -22.20
C PHE A 178 -7.56 -12.71 -21.65
N THR A 179 -8.63 -12.13 -22.18
CA THR A 179 -10.00 -12.50 -21.80
C THR A 179 -10.26 -13.99 -21.97
N ASP A 180 -9.84 -14.57 -23.10
CA ASP A 180 -9.97 -16.01 -23.35
C ASP A 180 -9.15 -16.84 -22.34
N CYS A 181 -7.99 -16.35 -21.93
CA CYS A 181 -7.15 -16.98 -20.91
C CYS A 181 -7.79 -16.87 -19.51
N PHE A 182 -8.26 -15.69 -19.12
CA PHE A 182 -8.89 -15.42 -17.83
C PHE A 182 -10.17 -16.22 -17.61
N ASN A 183 -10.94 -16.45 -18.68
CA ASN A 183 -12.12 -17.30 -18.64
C ASN A 183 -11.83 -18.77 -18.28
N CYS A 184 -10.56 -19.19 -18.31
CA CYS A 184 -10.12 -20.53 -17.94
C CYS A 184 -9.44 -20.62 -16.57
N LEU A 185 -9.22 -19.51 -15.86
CA LEU A 185 -8.58 -19.55 -14.55
C LEU A 185 -9.40 -20.40 -13.55
N PRO A 186 -8.74 -21.23 -12.71
CA PRO A 186 -9.37 -21.84 -11.55
C PRO A 186 -10.01 -20.80 -10.63
N VAL A 187 -11.05 -21.19 -9.90
CA VAL A 187 -11.86 -20.27 -9.10
C VAL A 187 -11.51 -20.34 -7.62
N ALA A 188 -11.11 -21.52 -7.14
CA ALA A 188 -10.73 -21.74 -5.75
C ALA A 188 -9.58 -22.74 -5.64
N ALA A 189 -8.95 -22.79 -4.48
CA ALA A 189 -8.03 -23.85 -4.09
C ALA A 189 -8.40 -24.40 -2.71
N LEU A 190 -8.19 -25.68 -2.49
CA LEU A 190 -8.33 -26.37 -1.23
C LEU A 190 -6.94 -26.88 -0.84
N ILE A 191 -6.43 -26.42 0.30
CA ILE A 191 -5.09 -26.80 0.78
C ILE A 191 -5.24 -27.78 1.94
N ASP A 192 -4.57 -28.93 1.83
CA ASP A 192 -4.61 -30.06 2.79
C ASP A 192 -6.04 -30.51 3.16
N ASP A 193 -7.01 -30.35 2.27
CA ASP A 193 -8.44 -30.59 2.55
C ASP A 193 -9.01 -29.77 3.73
N ARG A 194 -8.29 -28.74 4.20
CA ARG A 194 -8.64 -27.95 5.40
C ARG A 194 -8.83 -26.47 5.13
N ILE A 195 -8.14 -25.89 4.15
CA ILE A 195 -8.13 -24.45 3.93
C ILE A 195 -8.69 -24.14 2.54
N LEU A 196 -9.82 -23.43 2.51
CA LEU A 196 -10.45 -23.03 1.25
C LEU A 196 -10.04 -21.60 0.86
N CYS A 197 -9.38 -21.48 -0.28
CA CYS A 197 -8.88 -20.23 -0.84
C CYS A 197 -9.74 -19.77 -2.03
N MET A 198 -10.12 -18.49 -2.07
CA MET A 198 -10.85 -17.87 -3.18
C MET A 198 -10.63 -16.35 -3.21
N HIS A 199 -11.05 -15.64 -4.26
CA HIS A 199 -10.89 -14.18 -4.30
C HIS A 199 -11.94 -13.44 -3.46
N GLY A 200 -13.21 -13.65 -3.79
CA GLY A 200 -14.38 -13.09 -3.10
C GLY A 200 -14.59 -13.77 -1.76
N GLY A 201 -15.65 -14.54 -1.64
CA GLY A 201 -16.00 -15.22 -0.41
C GLY A 201 -17.14 -16.19 -0.63
N LEU A 202 -17.92 -16.44 0.42
CA LEU A 202 -19.00 -17.42 0.37
C LEU A 202 -20.15 -16.98 -0.53
N SER A 203 -20.86 -17.97 -1.10
CA SER A 203 -22.09 -17.77 -1.86
C SER A 203 -23.27 -18.47 -1.18
N PRO A 204 -24.49 -17.90 -1.18
CA PRO A 204 -25.69 -18.62 -0.77
C PRO A 204 -25.92 -19.90 -1.57
N ASP A 205 -25.44 -19.93 -2.82
CA ASP A 205 -25.56 -21.08 -3.72
C ASP A 205 -24.50 -22.16 -3.44
N LEU A 206 -23.43 -21.83 -2.70
CA LEU A 206 -22.35 -22.75 -2.39
C LEU A 206 -22.75 -23.71 -1.26
N THR A 207 -23.50 -24.75 -1.63
CA THR A 207 -23.95 -25.77 -0.67
C THR A 207 -23.00 -26.97 -0.55
N ASN A 208 -22.11 -27.17 -1.51
CA ASN A 208 -21.06 -28.19 -1.49
C ASN A 208 -19.90 -27.81 -2.44
N LEU A 209 -18.71 -28.34 -2.18
CA LEU A 209 -17.50 -28.02 -2.95
C LEU A 209 -17.52 -28.58 -4.39
N ASP A 210 -18.33 -29.61 -4.67
CA ASP A 210 -18.47 -30.13 -6.04
C ASP A 210 -19.13 -29.11 -6.98
N LEU A 211 -19.89 -28.15 -6.46
CA LEU A 211 -20.41 -27.05 -7.26
C LEU A 211 -19.28 -26.20 -7.84
N ILE A 212 -18.21 -25.95 -7.08
CA ILE A 212 -17.02 -25.25 -7.58
C ILE A 212 -16.32 -26.13 -8.62
N ARG A 213 -16.10 -27.41 -8.32
CA ARG A 213 -15.43 -28.37 -9.23
C ARG A 213 -16.11 -28.39 -10.60
N ASN A 214 -17.44 -28.37 -10.63
CA ASN A 214 -18.26 -28.50 -11.83
C ASN A 214 -18.54 -27.18 -12.58
N LEU A 215 -17.98 -26.04 -12.16
CA LEU A 215 -18.13 -24.78 -12.91
C LEU A 215 -17.59 -24.93 -14.34
N PRO A 216 -18.32 -24.49 -15.38
CA PRO A 216 -17.85 -24.64 -16.76
C PRO A 216 -16.66 -23.72 -17.04
N ARG A 217 -15.69 -24.18 -17.84
CA ARG A 217 -14.61 -23.34 -18.39
C ARG A 217 -14.36 -23.67 -19.87
N PRO A 218 -14.07 -22.66 -20.73
CA PRO A 218 -14.05 -21.22 -20.42
C PRO A 218 -15.44 -20.68 -20.10
N THR A 219 -15.54 -19.78 -19.13
CA THR A 219 -16.79 -19.07 -18.82
C THR A 219 -16.52 -17.60 -18.50
N PRO A 220 -17.33 -16.65 -18.99
CA PRO A 220 -17.34 -15.29 -18.45
C PRO A 220 -17.92 -15.30 -17.03
N VAL A 221 -17.56 -14.30 -16.22
CA VAL A 221 -18.16 -14.10 -14.89
C VAL A 221 -19.57 -13.52 -15.09
N PRO A 222 -20.63 -14.17 -14.58
CA PRO A 222 -21.99 -13.65 -14.66
C PRO A 222 -22.18 -12.47 -13.69
N ASP A 223 -23.26 -11.70 -13.86
CA ASP A 223 -23.58 -10.58 -12.96
C ASP A 223 -24.10 -11.05 -11.59
N THR A 224 -24.58 -12.30 -11.48
CA THR A 224 -25.12 -12.91 -10.25
C THR A 224 -24.84 -14.43 -10.18
N GLY A 225 -25.04 -15.03 -9.01
CA GLY A 225 -24.96 -16.47 -8.77
C GLY A 225 -23.55 -16.94 -8.38
N LEU A 226 -23.41 -18.24 -8.13
CA LEU A 226 -22.20 -18.84 -7.55
C LEU A 226 -20.85 -18.27 -8.01
N LEU A 227 -20.59 -18.23 -9.33
CA LEU A 227 -19.31 -17.72 -9.83
C LEU A 227 -19.12 -16.22 -9.60
N CYS A 228 -20.19 -15.42 -9.65
CA CYS A 228 -20.13 -14.02 -9.28
C CYS A 228 -19.76 -13.90 -7.80
N ASP A 229 -20.47 -14.63 -6.94
CA ASP A 229 -20.33 -14.49 -5.49
C ASP A 229 -18.94 -14.92 -4.98
N LEU A 230 -18.37 -16.00 -5.54
CA LEU A 230 -17.02 -16.47 -5.23
C LEU A 230 -15.91 -15.45 -5.55
N LEU A 231 -16.20 -14.47 -6.41
CA LEU A 231 -15.28 -13.42 -6.83
C LEU A 231 -15.59 -12.04 -6.21
N TRP A 232 -16.80 -11.83 -5.68
CA TRP A 232 -17.30 -10.51 -5.30
C TRP A 232 -17.86 -10.37 -3.90
N SER A 233 -18.20 -11.47 -3.21
CA SER A 233 -18.77 -11.35 -1.87
C SER A 233 -17.74 -10.88 -0.84
N ASP A 234 -18.23 -10.25 0.22
CA ASP A 234 -17.41 -9.70 1.30
C ASP A 234 -17.92 -10.15 2.69
N PRO A 235 -17.04 -10.47 3.65
CA PRO A 235 -17.44 -10.62 5.05
C PRO A 235 -17.97 -9.30 5.63
N GLY A 236 -18.97 -9.37 6.51
CA GLY A 236 -19.52 -8.23 7.23
C GLY A 236 -19.72 -8.53 8.71
N ARG A 237 -19.05 -7.77 9.60
CA ARG A 237 -19.08 -8.01 11.07
C ARG A 237 -20.46 -7.83 11.69
N ASP A 238 -21.21 -6.85 11.19
CA ASP A 238 -22.56 -6.54 11.66
C ASP A 238 -23.66 -7.28 10.88
N VAL A 239 -23.28 -8.15 9.95
CA VAL A 239 -24.22 -8.95 9.14
C VAL A 239 -24.53 -10.25 9.86
N LYS A 240 -25.82 -10.55 10.03
CA LYS A 240 -26.28 -11.88 10.47
C LYS A 240 -26.83 -12.64 9.27
N GLY A 241 -26.21 -13.75 8.91
CA GLY A 241 -26.55 -14.47 7.70
C GLY A 241 -26.00 -13.81 6.44
N TRP A 242 -26.88 -13.37 5.55
CA TRP A 242 -26.55 -12.72 4.29
C TRP A 242 -27.07 -11.29 4.28
N GLY A 243 -26.26 -10.35 3.77
CA GLY A 243 -26.60 -8.94 3.64
C GLY A 243 -26.45 -8.43 2.22
N MET A 244 -26.91 -7.20 1.99
CA MET A 244 -26.64 -6.49 0.74
C MET A 244 -25.15 -6.09 0.71
N ASN A 245 -24.56 -6.12 -0.48
CA ASN A 245 -23.19 -5.67 -0.69
C ASN A 245 -23.19 -4.24 -1.23
N ASP A 246 -22.43 -3.36 -0.58
CA ASP A 246 -22.30 -1.94 -0.96
C ASP A 246 -21.67 -1.73 -2.34
N ARG A 247 -20.99 -2.76 -2.88
CA ARG A 247 -20.48 -2.77 -4.25
C ARG A 247 -21.60 -2.81 -5.30
N GLY A 248 -22.85 -3.10 -4.89
CA GLY A 248 -24.00 -3.26 -5.78
C GLY A 248 -23.97 -4.58 -6.58
N VAL A 249 -23.14 -5.53 -6.18
CA VAL A 249 -22.97 -6.86 -6.79
C VAL A 249 -22.69 -7.88 -5.69
N SER A 250 -23.19 -9.11 -5.84
CA SER A 250 -23.06 -10.19 -4.84
C SER A 250 -23.67 -9.80 -3.47
N PHE A 251 -23.25 -10.49 -2.41
CA PHE A 251 -23.75 -10.40 -1.04
C PHE A 251 -22.62 -10.10 -0.06
N THR A 252 -23.01 -9.61 1.12
CA THR A 252 -22.17 -9.67 2.32
C THR A 252 -22.56 -10.90 3.15
N PHE A 253 -21.63 -11.46 3.93
CA PHE A 253 -21.91 -12.62 4.79
C PHE A 253 -21.35 -12.46 6.20
N GLY A 254 -22.13 -12.94 7.18
CA GLY A 254 -21.82 -12.83 8.60
C GLY A 254 -20.86 -13.91 9.13
N PRO A 255 -20.34 -13.74 10.36
CA PRO A 255 -19.53 -14.75 11.02
C PRO A 255 -20.23 -16.10 11.15
N ASP A 256 -21.56 -16.09 11.35
CA ASP A 256 -22.37 -17.30 11.45
C ASP A 256 -22.32 -18.16 10.18
N ARG A 257 -22.24 -17.52 9.00
CA ARG A 257 -22.13 -18.25 7.72
C ARG A 257 -20.75 -18.88 7.55
N VAL A 258 -19.70 -18.21 8.00
CA VAL A 258 -18.33 -18.75 7.98
C VAL A 258 -18.26 -19.99 8.87
N SER A 259 -18.71 -19.90 10.12
CA SER A 259 -18.66 -21.03 11.05
C SER A 259 -19.53 -22.21 10.60
N GLU A 260 -20.74 -21.94 10.09
CA GLU A 260 -21.63 -22.97 9.54
C GLU A 260 -20.97 -23.71 8.36
N PHE A 261 -20.40 -22.94 7.42
CA PHE A 261 -19.78 -23.49 6.22
C PHE A 261 -18.57 -24.37 6.55
N LEU A 262 -17.66 -23.87 7.39
CA LEU A 262 -16.47 -24.62 7.80
C LEU A 262 -16.83 -25.91 8.52
N THR A 263 -17.76 -25.85 9.47
CA THR A 263 -18.23 -27.03 10.21
C THR A 263 -18.85 -28.06 9.27
N LYS A 264 -19.68 -27.61 8.32
CA LYS A 264 -20.36 -28.49 7.38
C LYS A 264 -19.40 -29.21 6.43
N HIS A 265 -18.29 -28.57 6.08
CA HIS A 265 -17.32 -29.07 5.10
C HIS A 265 -16.03 -29.61 5.72
N ASP A 266 -15.96 -29.70 7.05
CA ASP A 266 -14.78 -30.16 7.80
C ASP A 266 -13.50 -29.34 7.48
N LEU A 267 -13.67 -28.03 7.32
CA LEU A 267 -12.61 -27.08 7.01
C LEU A 267 -12.21 -26.28 8.27
N ASP A 268 -10.96 -25.85 8.30
CA ASP A 268 -10.39 -25.08 9.41
C ASP A 268 -10.39 -23.56 9.14
N LEU A 269 -10.24 -23.16 7.87
CA LEU A 269 -10.01 -21.75 7.49
C LEU A 269 -10.53 -21.44 6.08
N ILE A 270 -11.10 -20.24 5.92
CA ILE A 270 -11.28 -19.60 4.61
C ILE A 270 -10.18 -18.54 4.43
N CYS A 271 -9.52 -18.53 3.27
CA CYS A 271 -8.50 -17.54 2.93
C CYS A 271 -8.93 -16.77 1.68
N ARG A 272 -9.00 -15.44 1.75
CA ARG A 272 -9.62 -14.65 0.67
C ARG A 272 -8.98 -13.30 0.33
N ALA A 273 -9.34 -12.77 -0.84
CA ALA A 273 -8.92 -11.55 -1.57
C ALA A 273 -9.54 -10.16 -1.28
N HIS A 274 -9.51 -9.29 -2.31
CA HIS A 274 -10.57 -8.37 -2.78
C HIS A 274 -11.00 -7.16 -1.92
N GLN A 275 -10.83 -7.21 -0.58
CA GLN A 275 -10.98 -6.05 0.29
C GLN A 275 -9.62 -5.52 0.67
N VAL A 276 -9.46 -4.20 0.56
CA VAL A 276 -8.36 -3.50 1.21
C VAL A 276 -8.52 -3.72 2.71
N VAL A 277 -7.56 -4.42 3.30
CA VAL A 277 -7.45 -4.62 4.74
C VAL A 277 -6.13 -4.06 5.21
N GLU A 278 -6.11 -3.57 6.44
CA GLU A 278 -5.16 -2.53 6.82
C GLU A 278 -3.75 -3.12 7.03
N ASP A 279 -3.60 -4.35 7.58
CA ASP A 279 -2.32 -5.09 7.71
C ASP A 279 -1.87 -5.79 6.42
N GLY A 280 -2.68 -5.66 5.37
CA GLY A 280 -2.62 -6.60 4.27
C GLY A 280 -3.07 -8.01 4.65
N TYR A 281 -3.57 -8.22 5.87
CA TYR A 281 -4.46 -9.33 6.19
C TYR A 281 -5.42 -8.96 7.33
N GLU A 282 -6.62 -9.52 7.36
CA GLU A 282 -7.59 -9.31 8.45
C GLU A 282 -8.21 -10.65 8.82
N PHE A 283 -8.22 -10.99 10.12
CA PHE A 283 -8.98 -12.14 10.60
C PHE A 283 -10.44 -11.77 10.89
N PHE A 284 -11.33 -12.66 10.46
CA PHE A 284 -12.77 -12.56 10.66
C PHE A 284 -13.31 -13.85 11.28
N ALA A 285 -14.49 -13.77 11.91
CA ALA A 285 -15.21 -14.90 12.52
C ALA A 285 -14.33 -15.75 13.45
N GLU A 286 -13.81 -15.18 14.53
CA GLU A 286 -12.93 -15.91 15.48
C GLU A 286 -11.71 -16.57 14.81
N ARG A 287 -11.13 -15.89 13.80
CA ARG A 287 -9.98 -16.34 13.00
C ARG A 287 -10.25 -17.52 12.07
N GLN A 288 -11.52 -17.78 11.79
CA GLN A 288 -11.97 -18.80 10.84
C GLN A 288 -11.96 -18.34 9.37
N LEU A 289 -11.82 -17.03 9.15
CA LEU A 289 -11.56 -16.46 7.83
C LEU A 289 -10.40 -15.47 7.93
N VAL A 290 -9.55 -15.44 6.91
CA VAL A 290 -8.52 -14.42 6.72
C VAL A 290 -8.68 -13.75 5.36
N THR A 291 -8.84 -12.44 5.35
CA THR A 291 -8.71 -11.60 4.15
C THR A 291 -7.24 -11.24 3.97
N ILE A 292 -6.72 -11.17 2.75
CA ILE A 292 -5.34 -10.77 2.45
C ILE A 292 -5.38 -9.65 1.40
N PHE A 293 -4.71 -8.55 1.68
CA PHE A 293 -4.51 -7.43 0.76
C PHE A 293 -3.05 -6.98 0.75
N SER A 294 -2.64 -6.17 -0.21
CA SER A 294 -1.21 -5.99 -0.46
C SER A 294 -0.72 -4.52 -0.50
N ALA A 295 -1.43 -3.49 0.07
CA ALA A 295 -0.97 -2.05 0.08
C ALA A 295 -1.67 -1.01 1.08
N PRO A 296 -0.96 -0.26 2.02
CA PRO A 296 -1.10 1.25 2.28
C PRO A 296 0.13 2.07 2.91
N ASN A 297 0.11 3.46 3.03
CA ASN A 297 1.32 4.39 3.19
C ASN A 297 1.20 5.83 3.90
N TYR A 298 2.21 6.34 4.66
CA TYR A 298 2.23 7.59 5.50
C TYR A 298 3.54 8.43 5.41
N CYS A 299 3.49 9.77 5.31
CA CYS A 299 4.66 10.62 5.03
C CYS A 299 4.89 11.78 6.03
N GLY A 300 6.15 12.03 6.41
CA GLY A 300 6.64 13.23 7.12
C GLY A 300 7.08 14.36 6.17
N ASP A 301 8.07 15.16 6.59
CA ASP A 301 8.52 16.38 5.90
C ASP A 301 8.98 16.14 4.44
N ILE A 302 8.67 17.10 3.54
CA ILE A 302 9.03 17.03 2.10
C ILE A 302 9.90 18.21 1.66
N HIS A 303 9.66 19.40 2.22
CA HIS A 303 10.47 20.61 2.02
C HIS A 303 10.84 20.91 0.56
N GLY A 304 9.85 20.90 -0.33
CA GLY A 304 10.05 21.25 -1.73
C GLY A 304 10.98 20.31 -2.51
N GLN A 305 11.27 19.11 -2.00
CA GLN A 305 11.99 18.05 -2.70
C GLN A 305 11.05 17.28 -3.64
N TYR A 306 10.52 17.98 -4.65
CA TYR A 306 9.48 17.44 -5.55
C TYR A 306 9.85 16.10 -6.20
N SER A 307 11.11 15.92 -6.59
CA SER A 307 11.57 14.64 -7.14
C SER A 307 11.47 13.50 -6.14
N ASP A 308 11.74 13.77 -4.86
CA ASP A 308 11.62 12.76 -3.81
C ASP A 308 10.16 12.54 -3.42
N LEU A 309 9.29 13.56 -3.50
CA LEU A 309 7.84 13.37 -3.39
C LEU A 309 7.31 12.39 -4.45
N LEU A 310 7.75 12.52 -5.70
CA LEU A 310 7.37 11.57 -6.74
C LEU A 310 7.90 10.15 -6.44
N ARG A 311 9.10 10.04 -5.88
CA ARG A 311 9.65 8.76 -5.42
C ARG A 311 8.85 8.18 -4.25
N LEU A 312 8.35 8.99 -3.33
CA LEU A 312 7.46 8.52 -2.26
C LEU A 312 6.20 7.88 -2.87
N PHE A 313 5.57 8.50 -3.87
CA PHE A 313 4.42 7.87 -4.55
C PHE A 313 4.79 6.65 -5.40
N GLU A 314 6.02 6.55 -5.88
CA GLU A 314 6.52 5.34 -6.53
C GLU A 314 6.72 4.18 -5.54
N TYR A 315 7.04 4.49 -4.27
CA TYR A 315 7.26 3.50 -3.21
C TYR A 315 5.95 3.10 -2.53
N GLY A 316 5.14 4.10 -2.18
CA GLY A 316 3.87 3.92 -1.48
C GLY A 316 2.64 3.90 -2.39
N GLY A 317 2.79 3.67 -3.69
CA GLY A 317 1.67 3.71 -4.61
C GLY A 317 1.06 5.11 -4.83
N PHE A 318 0.37 5.29 -5.95
CA PHE A 318 -0.28 6.56 -6.27
C PHE A 318 -1.72 6.60 -5.72
N PRO A 319 -2.26 7.78 -5.37
CA PRO A 319 -3.69 7.91 -5.08
C PRO A 319 -4.58 7.68 -6.33
N PRO A 320 -5.74 7.00 -6.19
CA PRO A 320 -6.39 6.59 -4.94
C PRO A 320 -6.04 5.16 -4.50
N GLN A 321 -5.08 4.49 -5.14
CA GLN A 321 -4.72 3.10 -4.81
C GLN A 321 -4.05 2.97 -3.43
N SER A 322 -3.64 4.08 -2.83
CA SER A 322 -3.14 4.11 -1.46
C SER A 322 -3.65 5.36 -0.75
N ASN A 323 -4.02 5.19 0.51
CA ASN A 323 -4.33 6.30 1.40
C ASN A 323 -3.02 6.96 1.84
N TYR A 324 -3.07 8.28 2.05
CA TYR A 324 -1.93 9.06 2.51
C TYR A 324 -2.34 10.04 3.58
N LEU A 325 -1.56 10.06 4.67
CA LEU A 325 -1.51 11.17 5.62
C LEU A 325 -0.12 11.81 5.51
N PHE A 326 -0.07 13.09 5.14
CA PHE A 326 1.14 13.90 5.23
C PHE A 326 1.10 14.79 6.46
N LEU A 327 2.20 14.85 7.21
CA LEU A 327 2.25 15.47 8.53
C LEU A 327 2.58 16.98 8.53
N GLY A 328 3.05 17.54 7.42
CA GLY A 328 3.38 18.97 7.30
C GLY A 328 4.69 19.21 6.55
N ASP A 329 5.12 20.48 6.51
CA ASP A 329 6.39 20.94 5.95
C ASP A 329 6.60 20.52 4.49
N TYR A 330 5.68 20.98 3.65
CA TYR A 330 5.66 20.74 2.21
C TYR A 330 6.61 21.68 1.46
N VAL A 331 6.77 22.89 1.98
CA VAL A 331 7.43 24.02 1.32
C VAL A 331 8.70 24.45 2.07
N ASP A 332 9.39 25.45 1.50
CA ASP A 332 10.67 25.99 1.95
C ASP A 332 11.85 25.02 1.82
N ARG A 333 13.08 25.55 1.93
CA ARG A 333 14.37 24.86 1.82
C ARG A 333 14.68 24.31 0.42
N GLY A 334 13.84 23.42 -0.08
CA GLY A 334 13.94 22.86 -1.43
C GLY A 334 13.50 23.85 -2.51
N LYS A 335 13.95 23.58 -3.75
CA LYS A 335 13.80 24.51 -4.88
C LYS A 335 12.48 24.38 -5.63
N GLN A 336 11.67 23.37 -5.31
CA GLN A 336 10.45 22.99 -6.03
C GLN A 336 9.25 22.93 -5.08
N SER A 337 9.13 23.93 -4.20
CA SER A 337 8.04 23.98 -3.22
C SER A 337 6.69 24.18 -3.90
N LEU A 338 6.63 25.00 -4.97
CA LEU A 338 5.40 25.22 -5.72
C LEU A 338 4.88 23.94 -6.40
N GLU A 339 5.76 23.15 -7.02
CA GLU A 339 5.37 21.87 -7.62
C GLU A 339 4.85 20.90 -6.54
N THR A 340 5.57 20.84 -5.42
CA THR A 340 5.24 19.97 -4.27
C THR A 340 3.85 20.27 -3.73
N ILE A 341 3.59 21.51 -3.32
CA ILE A 341 2.30 21.85 -2.72
C ILE A 341 1.15 21.81 -3.73
N CYS A 342 1.38 22.20 -5.00
CA CYS A 342 0.34 22.10 -6.03
C CYS A 342 -0.08 20.66 -6.27
N LEU A 343 0.86 19.71 -6.31
CA LEU A 343 0.54 18.29 -6.50
C LEU A 343 -0.23 17.72 -5.32
N LEU A 344 0.20 18.00 -4.09
CA LEU A 344 -0.47 17.56 -2.87
C LEU A 344 -1.90 18.11 -2.78
N LEU A 345 -2.11 19.40 -3.07
CA LEU A 345 -3.44 20.01 -3.12
C LEU A 345 -4.30 19.43 -4.23
N ALA A 346 -3.73 19.14 -5.41
CA ALA A 346 -4.46 18.50 -6.50
C ALA A 346 -4.94 17.09 -6.11
N TYR A 347 -4.12 16.30 -5.41
CA TYR A 347 -4.54 15.01 -4.87
C TYR A 347 -5.59 15.15 -3.77
N LYS A 348 -5.45 16.13 -2.85
CA LYS A 348 -6.48 16.41 -1.85
C LYS A 348 -7.83 16.75 -2.47
N ILE A 349 -7.83 17.56 -3.53
CA ILE A 349 -9.06 17.94 -4.25
C ILE A 349 -9.66 16.71 -4.96
N ARG A 350 -8.82 15.86 -5.56
CA ARG A 350 -9.28 14.71 -6.34
C ARG A 350 -9.72 13.52 -5.48
N TYR A 351 -9.09 13.30 -4.34
CA TYR A 351 -9.30 12.16 -3.44
C TYR A 351 -9.45 12.62 -1.99
N PRO A 352 -10.50 13.41 -1.68
CA PRO A 352 -10.65 14.06 -0.38
C PRO A 352 -10.76 13.09 0.81
N GLU A 353 -11.24 11.87 0.57
CA GLU A 353 -11.43 10.82 1.60
C GLU A 353 -10.23 9.86 1.73
N ASN A 354 -9.20 10.01 0.89
CA ASN A 354 -8.05 9.10 0.85
C ASN A 354 -6.71 9.84 0.99
N PHE A 355 -6.72 11.17 0.82
CA PHE A 355 -5.51 11.99 0.84
C PHE A 355 -5.68 13.10 1.87
N PHE A 356 -4.84 13.09 2.90
CA PHE A 356 -4.94 13.96 4.07
C PHE A 356 -3.65 14.75 4.23
N LEU A 357 -3.80 16.04 4.52
CA LEU A 357 -2.70 16.99 4.70
C LEU A 357 -2.87 17.66 6.05
N LEU A 358 -1.86 17.54 6.92
CA LEU A 358 -1.75 18.32 8.13
C LEU A 358 -0.94 19.59 7.89
N ARG A 359 -0.93 20.49 8.86
CA ARG A 359 -0.16 21.72 8.80
C ARG A 359 1.18 21.50 9.49
N GLY A 360 2.28 21.88 8.84
CA GLY A 360 3.58 22.01 9.47
C GLY A 360 3.89 23.45 9.87
N ASN A 361 5.03 23.66 10.53
CA ASN A 361 5.46 25.00 10.92
C ASN A 361 5.92 25.84 9.72
N HIS A 362 6.30 25.20 8.61
CA HIS A 362 6.62 25.87 7.35
C HIS A 362 5.38 26.29 6.53
N GLU A 363 4.18 25.79 6.84
CA GLU A 363 2.92 26.32 6.29
C GLU A 363 2.47 27.59 7.06
N CYS A 364 3.43 28.51 7.25
CA CYS A 364 3.30 29.76 7.99
C CYS A 364 3.96 30.93 7.24
N ALA A 365 3.25 32.07 7.21
CA ALA A 365 3.68 33.25 6.46
C ALA A 365 5.02 33.83 6.94
N SER A 366 5.30 33.81 8.24
CA SER A 366 6.56 34.32 8.80
C SER A 366 7.75 33.46 8.37
N ILE A 367 7.57 32.14 8.38
CA ILE A 367 8.60 31.16 8.02
C ILE A 367 8.90 31.17 6.52
N ASN A 368 7.87 31.22 5.67
CA ASN A 368 8.06 31.27 4.21
C ASN A 368 8.89 32.47 3.73
N ARG A 369 8.84 33.59 4.46
CA ARG A 369 9.61 34.81 4.14
C ARG A 369 11.10 34.65 4.37
N ILE A 370 11.50 33.68 5.18
CA ILE A 370 12.89 33.46 5.58
C ILE A 370 13.48 32.28 4.79
N TYR A 371 12.70 31.23 4.56
CA TYR A 371 13.23 29.93 4.12
C TYR A 371 12.91 29.53 2.67
N GLY A 372 12.31 30.44 1.89
CA GLY A 372 12.41 30.43 0.43
C GLY A 372 11.10 30.39 -0.35
N PHE A 373 9.99 29.93 0.23
CA PHE A 373 8.72 29.78 -0.50
C PHE A 373 8.11 31.12 -0.91
N PHE A 374 8.23 32.15 -0.06
CA PHE A 374 7.82 33.52 -0.41
C PHE A 374 8.57 34.01 -1.64
N ASP A 375 9.90 33.86 -1.63
CA ASP A 375 10.76 34.30 -2.72
C ASP A 375 10.53 33.46 -3.99
N GLU A 376 10.27 32.15 -3.84
CA GLU A 376 9.91 31.28 -4.96
C GLU A 376 8.63 31.77 -5.65
N CYS A 377 7.56 32.00 -4.88
CA CYS A 377 6.29 32.53 -5.37
C CYS A 377 6.46 33.91 -6.03
N LYS A 378 7.17 34.82 -5.36
CA LYS A 378 7.41 36.19 -5.85
C LYS A 378 8.21 36.19 -7.15
N ARG A 379 9.25 35.36 -7.24
CA ARG A 379 10.15 35.30 -8.41
C ARG A 379 9.50 34.64 -9.61
N ARG A 380 8.74 33.55 -9.40
CA ARG A 380 8.13 32.77 -10.51
C ARG A 380 6.77 33.34 -10.93
N PHE A 381 6.07 33.99 -10.02
CA PHE A 381 4.74 34.55 -10.24
C PHE A 381 4.63 35.94 -9.62
N ASN A 382 3.96 36.07 -8.48
CA ASN A 382 3.78 37.33 -7.77
C ASN A 382 3.39 37.09 -6.31
N VAL A 383 3.41 38.16 -5.52
CA VAL A 383 3.09 38.12 -4.08
C VAL A 383 1.63 37.73 -3.81
N LYS A 384 0.70 37.93 -4.75
CA LYS A 384 -0.72 37.54 -4.55
C LYS A 384 -0.89 36.02 -4.51
N ILE A 385 -0.11 35.27 -5.28
CA ILE A 385 -0.10 33.80 -5.24
C ILE A 385 0.36 33.31 -3.86
N TRP A 386 1.44 33.86 -3.31
CA TRP A 386 1.89 33.52 -1.96
C TRP A 386 0.83 33.81 -0.89
N LYS A 387 0.11 34.94 -1.00
CA LYS A 387 -1.03 35.23 -0.10
C LYS A 387 -2.13 34.18 -0.22
N SER A 388 -2.44 33.72 -1.44
CA SER A 388 -3.45 32.67 -1.67
C SER A 388 -3.04 31.34 -1.03
N PHE A 389 -1.75 30.98 -1.11
CA PHE A 389 -1.24 29.81 -0.38
C PHE A 389 -1.29 30.01 1.14
N THR A 390 -0.96 31.20 1.64
CA THR A 390 -1.07 31.53 3.07
C THR A 390 -2.50 31.35 3.57
N ASP A 391 -3.49 31.84 2.82
CA ASP A 391 -4.90 31.69 3.15
C ASP A 391 -5.32 30.22 3.16
N CYS A 392 -4.83 29.41 2.20
CA CYS A 392 -5.03 27.97 2.17
C CYS A 392 -4.38 27.25 3.36
N PHE A 393 -3.13 27.58 3.69
CA PHE A 393 -2.41 27.02 4.82
C PHE A 393 -3.08 27.31 6.16
N ASN A 394 -3.70 28.48 6.30
CA ASN A 394 -4.46 28.83 7.50
C ASN A 394 -5.67 27.91 7.74
N CYS A 395 -6.15 27.21 6.71
CA CYS A 395 -7.26 26.25 6.79
C CYS A 395 -6.83 24.81 7.10
N LEU A 396 -5.54 24.48 7.02
CA LEU A 396 -5.07 23.10 7.16
C LEU A 396 -5.35 22.54 8.57
N PRO A 397 -5.78 21.27 8.67
CA PRO A 397 -5.83 20.55 9.94
C PRO A 397 -4.46 20.47 10.60
N VAL A 398 -4.41 20.40 11.93
CA VAL A 398 -3.15 20.43 12.69
C VAL A 398 -2.84 19.11 13.39
N ALA A 399 -3.82 18.21 13.43
CA ALA A 399 -3.65 16.86 13.92
C ALA A 399 -4.64 15.91 13.22
N ALA A 400 -4.32 14.63 13.23
CA ALA A 400 -5.23 13.54 12.88
C ALA A 400 -5.25 12.51 14.02
N LEU A 401 -6.38 11.83 14.19
CA LEU A 401 -6.52 10.72 15.13
C LEU A 401 -6.91 9.49 14.30
N ILE A 402 -6.10 8.44 14.36
CA ILE A 402 -6.31 7.20 13.61
C ILE A 402 -6.83 6.15 14.58
N ASP A 403 -7.96 5.54 14.22
CA ASP A 403 -8.69 4.52 14.98
C ASP A 403 -8.82 4.81 16.49
N ASP A 404 -8.92 6.09 16.86
CA ASP A 404 -8.94 6.54 18.25
C ASP A 404 -7.71 6.13 19.10
N ARG A 405 -6.60 5.70 18.48
CA ARG A 405 -5.41 5.18 19.16
C ARG A 405 -4.10 5.87 18.80
N ILE A 406 -3.94 6.39 17.58
CA ILE A 406 -2.71 7.07 17.16
C ILE A 406 -2.99 8.55 16.91
N LEU A 407 -2.32 9.41 17.70
CA LEU A 407 -2.38 10.86 17.49
C LEU A 407 -1.23 11.31 16.59
N CYS A 408 -1.58 11.90 15.45
CA CYS A 408 -0.63 12.43 14.47
C CYS A 408 -0.61 13.95 14.49
N MET A 409 0.57 14.58 14.55
CA MET A 409 0.76 16.02 14.35
C MET A 409 2.16 16.32 13.77
N HIS A 410 2.43 17.56 13.38
CA HIS A 410 3.75 17.93 12.87
C HIS A 410 4.81 18.01 13.97
N GLY A 411 4.56 18.91 14.92
CA GLY A 411 5.39 19.23 16.06
C GLY A 411 5.26 18.17 17.15
N GLY A 412 4.56 18.48 18.23
CA GLY A 412 4.55 17.58 19.38
C GLY A 412 3.52 18.01 20.42
N LEU A 413 3.71 17.57 21.66
CA LEU A 413 2.80 17.85 22.75
C LEU A 413 2.90 19.32 23.21
N SER A 414 1.81 19.80 23.82
CA SER A 414 1.73 21.12 24.44
C SER A 414 1.37 21.00 25.93
N PRO A 415 1.90 21.85 26.82
CA PRO A 415 1.42 21.93 28.21
C PRO A 415 -0.07 22.33 28.28
N ASP A 416 -0.58 23.00 27.25
CA ASP A 416 -2.00 23.40 27.16
C ASP A 416 -2.89 22.27 26.63
N LEU A 417 -2.32 21.21 26.03
CA LEU A 417 -3.07 20.09 25.47
C LEU A 417 -3.52 19.13 26.58
N THR A 418 -4.58 19.51 27.29
CA THR A 418 -5.13 18.71 28.39
C THR A 418 -6.19 17.71 27.96
N ASN A 419 -6.81 17.92 26.79
CA ASN A 419 -7.79 17.03 26.16
C ASN A 419 -7.84 17.26 24.64
N LEU A 420 -8.29 16.25 23.88
CA LEU A 420 -8.32 16.30 22.42
C LEU A 420 -9.38 17.26 21.85
N ASP A 421 -10.41 17.62 22.61
CA ASP A 421 -11.40 18.61 22.18
C ASP A 421 -10.80 20.00 22.00
N LEU A 422 -9.71 20.32 22.70
CA LEU A 422 -8.98 21.58 22.48
C LEU A 422 -8.45 21.68 21.04
N ILE A 423 -7.96 20.58 20.47
CA ILE A 423 -7.54 20.52 19.07
C ILE A 423 -8.75 20.68 18.14
N ARG A 424 -9.85 19.98 18.44
CA ARG A 424 -11.09 20.03 17.65
C ARG A 424 -11.69 21.44 17.60
N ASN A 425 -11.52 22.21 18.66
CA ASN A 425 -12.05 23.57 18.81
C ASN A 425 -11.09 24.68 18.35
N LEU A 426 -9.89 24.36 17.86
CA LEU A 426 -9.00 25.37 17.31
C LEU A 426 -9.65 26.07 16.11
N PRO A 427 -9.73 27.42 16.10
CA PRO A 427 -10.38 28.14 15.01
C PRO A 427 -9.58 27.95 13.72
N ARG A 428 -10.28 27.65 12.63
CA ARG A 428 -9.73 27.65 11.27
C ARG A 428 -10.68 28.42 10.33
N PRO A 429 -10.18 29.30 9.45
CA PRO A 429 -8.78 29.63 9.23
C PRO A 429 -8.15 30.47 10.35
N THR A 430 -6.87 30.23 10.66
CA THR A 430 -6.12 31.06 11.62
C THR A 430 -4.63 31.12 11.28
N PRO A 431 -3.95 32.27 11.43
CA PRO A 431 -2.49 32.31 11.43
C PRO A 431 -1.91 31.58 12.66
N VAL A 432 -0.68 31.11 12.54
CA VAL A 432 0.05 30.49 13.66
C VAL A 432 0.48 31.61 14.63
N PRO A 433 0.08 31.57 15.92
CA PRO A 433 0.52 32.52 16.92
C PRO A 433 1.96 32.25 17.38
N ASP A 434 2.58 33.21 18.06
CA ASP A 434 3.94 33.05 18.59
C ASP A 434 4.00 32.09 19.80
N THR A 435 2.88 31.84 20.47
CA THR A 435 2.77 30.95 21.65
C THR A 435 1.40 30.25 21.72
N GLY A 436 1.28 29.24 22.57
CA GLY A 436 0.05 28.52 22.89
C GLY A 436 -0.17 27.28 22.01
N LEU A 437 -1.25 26.55 22.28
CA LEU A 437 -1.51 25.22 21.72
C LEU A 437 -1.24 25.06 20.22
N LEU A 438 -1.72 25.98 19.37
CA LEU A 438 -1.50 25.89 17.92
C LEU A 438 -0.01 26.03 17.57
N CYS A 439 0.72 26.92 18.25
CA CYS A 439 2.16 27.03 18.08
C CYS A 439 2.85 25.72 18.49
N ASP A 440 2.46 25.20 19.65
CA ASP A 440 3.12 24.03 20.24
C ASP A 440 2.94 22.76 19.42
N LEU A 441 1.74 22.52 18.88
CA LEU A 441 1.46 21.38 17.97
C LEU A 441 2.31 21.39 16.70
N LEU A 442 2.87 22.54 16.32
CA LEU A 442 3.69 22.69 15.12
C LEU A 442 5.19 22.78 15.42
N TRP A 443 5.59 23.15 16.65
CA TRP A 443 6.97 23.53 16.97
C TRP A 443 7.64 22.79 18.12
N SER A 444 6.88 22.07 18.96
CA SER A 444 7.49 21.37 20.10
C SER A 444 8.29 20.14 19.66
N ASP A 445 9.29 19.76 20.47
CA ASP A 445 10.15 18.62 20.20
C ASP A 445 10.31 17.69 21.42
N PRO A 446 10.46 16.38 21.23
CA PRO A 446 10.87 15.47 22.30
C PRO A 446 12.33 15.70 22.71
N GLY A 447 12.64 15.54 24.00
CA GLY A 447 14.00 15.62 24.54
C GLY A 447 14.32 14.47 25.50
N ARG A 448 15.36 13.68 25.20
CA ARG A 448 15.73 12.48 25.99
C ARG A 448 16.19 12.82 27.41
N ASP A 449 16.88 13.95 27.58
CA ASP A 449 17.43 14.40 28.86
C ASP A 449 16.50 15.37 29.61
N VAL A 450 15.30 15.61 29.09
CA VAL A 450 14.30 16.50 29.70
C VAL A 450 13.34 15.68 30.54
N LYS A 451 13.07 16.15 31.77
CA LYS A 451 11.99 15.65 32.61
C LYS A 451 10.89 16.70 32.69
N GLY A 452 9.68 16.36 32.28
CA GLY A 452 8.59 17.31 32.17
C GLY A 452 8.70 18.19 30.93
N TRP A 453 8.56 19.51 31.13
CA TRP A 453 8.68 20.51 30.08
C TRP A 453 9.99 21.29 30.22
N GLY A 454 10.65 21.55 29.10
CA GLY A 454 11.89 22.30 29.01
C GLY A 454 11.81 23.43 27.98
N MET A 455 12.82 24.32 27.99
CA MET A 455 12.98 25.32 26.94
C MET A 455 13.37 24.63 25.64
N ASN A 456 12.75 25.03 24.53
CA ASN A 456 13.09 24.51 23.22
C ASN A 456 14.26 25.31 22.60
N ASP A 457 15.27 24.59 22.09
CA ASP A 457 16.43 25.17 21.41
C ASP A 457 16.07 25.97 20.15
N ARG A 458 14.88 25.76 19.59
CA ARG A 458 14.33 26.57 18.49
C ARG A 458 13.98 28.01 18.92
N GLY A 459 13.95 28.29 20.22
CA GLY A 459 13.56 29.60 20.76
C GLY A 459 12.04 29.87 20.71
N VAL A 460 11.25 28.84 20.41
CA VAL A 460 9.78 28.88 20.35
C VAL A 460 9.22 27.54 20.83
N SER A 461 8.04 27.54 21.45
CA SER A 461 7.43 26.34 22.03
C SER A 461 8.30 25.68 23.11
N PHE A 462 8.07 24.41 23.39
CA PHE A 462 8.64 23.63 24.47
C PHE A 462 9.35 22.38 23.96
N THR A 463 10.28 21.89 24.77
CA THR A 463 10.76 20.51 24.68
C THR A 463 10.05 19.67 25.73
N PHE A 464 9.69 18.42 25.42
CA PHE A 464 9.00 17.55 26.37
C PHE A 464 9.72 16.21 26.58
N GLY A 465 9.71 15.76 27.83
CA GLY A 465 10.32 14.51 28.25
C GLY A 465 9.49 13.26 27.93
N PRO A 466 10.10 12.07 28.04
CA PRO A 466 9.38 10.80 27.86
C PRO A 466 8.25 10.63 28.88
N ASP A 467 8.39 11.20 30.09
CA ASP A 467 7.35 11.19 31.12
C ASP A 467 6.06 11.87 30.65
N ARG A 468 6.16 12.95 29.86
CA ARG A 468 4.99 13.64 29.31
C ARG A 468 4.30 12.84 28.22
N VAL A 469 5.05 12.10 27.41
CA VAL A 469 4.49 11.19 26.39
C VAL A 469 3.68 10.08 27.06
N SER A 470 4.29 9.38 28.01
CA SER A 470 3.63 8.27 28.71
C SER A 470 2.40 8.73 29.49
N GLU A 471 2.49 9.87 30.19
CA GLU A 471 1.36 10.47 30.90
C GLU A 471 0.20 10.81 29.94
N PHE A 472 0.52 11.44 28.80
CA PHE A 472 -0.47 11.86 27.82
C PHE A 472 -1.19 10.66 27.20
N LEU A 473 -0.45 9.66 26.72
CA LEU A 473 -1.02 8.47 26.11
C LEU A 473 -1.91 7.69 27.08
N THR A 474 -1.44 7.48 28.31
CA THR A 474 -2.20 6.79 29.35
C THR A 474 -3.49 7.55 29.68
N LYS A 475 -3.41 8.88 29.79
CA LYS A 475 -4.57 9.73 30.12
C LYS A 475 -5.63 9.71 29.02
N HIS A 476 -5.22 9.61 27.76
CA HIS A 476 -6.09 9.70 26.60
C HIS A 476 -6.42 8.36 25.94
N ASP A 477 -5.98 7.25 26.54
CA ASP A 477 -6.17 5.88 26.03
C ASP A 477 -5.63 5.69 24.60
N LEU A 478 -4.45 6.28 24.34
CA LEU A 478 -3.76 6.23 23.05
C LEU A 478 -2.55 5.31 23.12
N ASP A 479 -2.18 4.71 21.99
CA ASP A 479 -1.06 3.78 21.89
C ASP A 479 0.22 4.46 21.40
N LEU A 480 0.10 5.46 20.53
CA LEU A 480 1.24 6.08 19.84
C LEU A 480 1.00 7.57 19.52
N ILE A 481 2.06 8.36 19.62
CA ILE A 481 2.15 9.68 18.97
C ILE A 481 3.02 9.56 17.72
N CYS A 482 2.49 9.95 16.56
CA CYS A 482 3.24 10.03 15.31
C CYS A 482 3.49 11.49 14.94
N ARG A 483 4.76 11.85 14.71
CA ARG A 483 5.14 13.23 14.40
C ARG A 483 6.24 13.35 13.34
N ALA A 484 6.57 14.58 12.92
CA ALA A 484 7.57 14.84 11.88
C ALA A 484 8.66 15.85 12.31
N HIS A 485 8.93 16.95 11.58
CA HIS A 485 9.61 18.18 12.03
C HIS A 485 11.10 18.12 12.48
N GLN A 486 11.64 16.95 12.82
CA GLN A 486 13.06 16.74 13.14
C GLN A 486 13.67 15.79 12.13
N VAL A 487 14.79 16.22 11.53
CA VAL A 487 15.61 15.34 10.70
C VAL A 487 16.20 14.23 11.58
N VAL A 488 16.05 13.00 11.11
CA VAL A 488 16.56 11.79 11.77
C VAL A 488 17.30 10.95 10.74
N GLU A 489 18.38 10.28 11.17
CA GLU A 489 19.37 9.66 10.29
C GLU A 489 18.75 8.65 9.31
N ASP A 490 17.93 7.73 9.83
CA ASP A 490 17.27 6.69 9.04
C ASP A 490 15.92 7.12 8.46
N GLY A 491 15.53 8.39 8.60
CA GLY A 491 14.23 8.90 8.20
C GLY A 491 13.09 8.57 9.17
N TYR A 492 13.32 7.76 10.21
CA TYR A 492 12.42 7.62 11.35
C TYR A 492 13.19 7.42 12.67
N GLU A 493 12.59 7.76 13.81
CA GLU A 493 13.17 7.53 15.14
C GLU A 493 12.09 7.28 16.19
N PHE A 494 12.29 6.29 17.06
CA PHE A 494 11.44 6.07 18.23
C PHE A 494 11.94 6.80 19.48
N PHE A 495 10.98 7.31 20.25
CA PHE A 495 11.16 7.99 21.53
C PHE A 495 10.24 7.39 22.60
N ALA A 496 10.54 7.67 23.89
CA ALA A 496 9.73 7.24 25.04
C ALA A 496 9.31 5.76 24.99
N GLU A 497 10.26 4.83 24.95
CA GLU A 497 9.96 3.39 24.89
C GLU A 497 9.07 2.99 23.69
N ARG A 498 9.25 3.67 22.55
CA ARG A 498 8.48 3.50 21.30
C ARG A 498 7.04 4.04 21.33
N GLN A 499 6.70 4.83 22.34
CA GLN A 499 5.41 5.49 22.47
C GLN A 499 5.27 6.76 21.62
N LEU A 500 6.38 7.26 21.07
CA LEU A 500 6.37 8.32 20.07
C LEU A 500 7.30 7.95 18.92
N VAL A 501 6.87 8.22 17.69
CA VAL A 501 7.68 8.07 16.49
C VAL A 501 7.80 9.40 15.75
N THR A 502 9.02 9.73 15.33
CA THR A 502 9.34 10.81 14.40
C THR A 502 9.52 10.22 13.01
N ILE A 503 8.89 10.80 11.98
CA ILE A 503 9.03 10.43 10.56
C ILE A 503 9.49 11.65 9.78
N PHE A 504 10.50 11.46 8.93
CA PHE A 504 11.06 12.49 8.10
C PHE A 504 11.21 11.97 6.67
N SER A 505 10.52 12.55 5.68
CA SER A 505 10.43 11.99 4.33
C SER A 505 11.31 12.69 3.29
N ALA A 506 12.20 13.59 3.71
CA ALA A 506 13.11 14.34 2.85
C ALA A 506 14.56 13.78 2.92
N PRO A 507 14.97 12.87 2.02
CA PRO A 507 16.31 12.30 2.03
C PRO A 507 17.37 13.32 1.62
N ASN A 508 18.56 13.20 2.20
CA ASN A 508 19.70 14.11 2.01
C ASN A 508 19.23 15.57 2.09
N TYR A 509 18.59 15.87 3.20
CA TYR A 509 17.92 17.14 3.45
C TYR A 509 18.88 18.31 3.21
N CYS A 510 18.38 19.36 2.55
CA CYS A 510 19.17 20.52 2.10
C CYS A 510 20.41 20.20 1.24
N GLY A 511 20.64 18.93 0.87
CA GLY A 511 21.84 18.47 0.19
C GLY A 511 23.06 18.24 1.10
N GLU A 512 22.89 18.27 2.42
CA GLU A 512 23.99 18.35 3.40
C GLU A 512 23.93 17.28 4.49
N PHE A 513 22.75 16.74 4.81
CA PHE A 513 22.54 15.93 6.01
C PHE A 513 22.75 14.42 5.82
N ASP A 514 22.93 13.94 4.57
CA ASP A 514 23.11 12.52 4.17
C ASP A 514 22.07 11.52 4.76
N ASN A 515 21.01 12.05 5.38
CA ASN A 515 19.95 11.27 6.01
C ASN A 515 19.11 10.52 4.97
N ALA A 516 18.52 9.40 5.36
CA ALA A 516 17.41 8.82 4.62
C ALA A 516 16.13 9.61 4.88
N GLY A 517 15.18 9.47 3.96
CA GLY A 517 13.77 9.74 4.24
C GLY A 517 13.09 8.43 4.63
N ALA A 518 11.95 8.50 5.31
CA ALA A 518 11.09 7.34 5.51
C ALA A 518 9.62 7.66 5.31
N MET A 519 8.84 6.62 5.05
CA MET A 519 7.39 6.61 5.03
C MET A 519 6.94 5.53 6.01
N MET A 520 6.03 5.83 6.93
CA MET A 520 5.45 4.82 7.82
C MET A 520 4.25 4.17 7.14
N SER A 521 3.91 2.94 7.48
CA SER A 521 2.64 2.29 7.17
C SER A 521 2.07 1.76 8.47
N VAL A 522 0.89 2.22 8.84
CA VAL A 522 0.11 1.73 9.99
C VAL A 522 -1.01 0.86 9.47
N ASP A 523 -1.20 -0.23 10.17
CA ASP A 523 -2.21 -1.23 9.91
C ASP A 523 -3.34 -1.27 10.97
N GLU A 524 -4.32 -2.18 10.85
CA GLU A 524 -5.57 -2.23 11.64
C GLU A 524 -5.31 -2.71 13.06
N ASN A 525 -4.20 -3.40 13.25
CA ASN A 525 -3.68 -3.72 14.57
C ASN A 525 -2.75 -2.61 15.11
N LEU A 526 -2.69 -1.47 14.44
CA LEU A 526 -1.88 -0.29 14.75
C LEU A 526 -0.37 -0.56 14.72
N MET A 527 0.03 -1.63 14.05
CA MET A 527 1.43 -1.96 13.83
C MET A 527 2.03 -1.00 12.80
N CYS A 528 3.12 -0.35 13.21
CA CYS A 528 3.84 0.59 12.37
C CYS A 528 5.02 -0.10 11.67
N SER A 529 5.06 -0.04 10.34
CA SER A 529 6.19 -0.44 9.49
C SER A 529 6.78 0.77 8.77
N PHE A 530 8.03 0.70 8.30
CA PHE A 530 8.73 1.85 7.73
C PHE A 530 9.40 1.51 6.41
N GLN A 531 9.17 2.35 5.40
CA GLN A 531 9.83 2.31 4.11
C GLN A 531 10.93 3.36 4.04
N ILE A 532 12.18 2.92 3.84
CA ILE A 532 13.33 3.83 3.84
C ILE A 532 13.64 4.31 2.42
N LEU A 533 13.53 5.61 2.21
CA LEU A 533 13.88 6.32 1.00
C LEU A 533 15.32 6.85 1.08
N LYS A 534 16.28 6.14 0.48
CA LYS A 534 17.68 6.60 0.46
C LYS A 534 17.86 7.83 -0.45
N PRO A 535 18.88 8.68 -0.20
CA PRO A 535 19.29 9.74 -1.12
C PRO A 535 19.47 9.23 -2.55
N ALA A 536 19.07 10.03 -3.55
CA ALA A 536 19.33 9.69 -4.94
C ALA A 536 20.84 9.76 -5.24
N GLU A 537 21.39 8.74 -5.89
CA GLU A 537 22.82 8.70 -6.25
C GLU A 537 23.21 9.93 -7.09
N LYS A 538 24.26 10.66 -6.64
CA LYS A 538 24.85 11.75 -7.42
C LYS A 538 25.46 11.14 -8.69
N LYS A 539 24.91 11.46 -9.87
CA LYS A 539 25.57 11.14 -11.14
C LYS A 539 26.99 11.73 -11.12
N THR A 540 28.01 10.87 -11.09
CA THR A 540 29.41 11.28 -11.25
C THR A 540 29.54 11.99 -12.59
N LYS A 541 29.78 13.31 -12.55
CA LYS A 541 30.20 14.03 -13.76
C LYS A 541 31.55 13.46 -14.16
N PHE A 542 31.60 12.65 -15.21
CA PHE A 542 32.86 12.34 -15.88
C PHE A 542 33.50 13.65 -16.33
N MET A 543 34.53 14.10 -15.62
CA MET A 543 35.44 15.12 -16.11
C MET A 543 36.18 14.53 -17.31
N MET A 544 35.74 14.87 -18.53
CA MET A 544 36.62 14.76 -19.68
C MET A 544 37.75 15.77 -19.48
N SER A 545 38.94 15.29 -19.13
CA SER A 545 40.14 16.10 -19.21
C SER A 545 40.36 16.44 -20.69
N ALA A 546 40.21 17.72 -21.03
CA ALA A 546 40.77 18.25 -22.26
C ALA A 546 42.29 18.09 -22.18
N LYS A 547 42.85 17.18 -22.96
CA LYS A 547 44.28 17.21 -23.26
C LYS A 547 44.49 18.24 -24.38
N THR A 548 45.20 19.30 -24.03
CA THR A 548 45.94 20.19 -24.94
C THR A 548 46.89 19.43 -25.84
#